data_AF-A0A6J8DTI1-F1
#
_entry.id   AF-A0A6J8DTI1-F1
#
_cell.length_a   1.000
_cell.length_b   1.000
_cell.length_c   1.000
_cell.angle_alpha   90.00
_cell.angle_beta   90.00
_cell.angle_gamma   90.00
#
_symmetry.space_group_name_H-M   'P 1'
#
loop_
_entity.id
_entity.type
_entity.pdbx_description
1 polymer ?
#
loop_
_entity_poly.entity_id
_entity_poly.type
_entity_poly.pdbx_seq_one_letter_code
_entity_poly.pdbx_strand_id
1 'polypeptide(L)'
;MKLSQLNAERFLTEIERVLQSYEQFVMDETLEIELIHVSLPSGGIGKRCKYVDLGKTLEEKRCFLQIQNNDELCCARAIMTAKARLDGHEKWNSIRQGRSIQMNLAKELHHNADIPLRKCGIDDIKAFQRVLEGYQIHVVSKEHFNAIIYEGPEAEKKIYLYLHDCHYDVITKMPAFLGRNYFCTTCNKGYDHKERHTCNNTCHHCYKIHDVQKEQWKYCEDCNRYFRNNICFDLHKQKSNSGQSTCNTNFRCNQCGQSVYAKLHKTPHKCGEQYCRVCKDYFPENHQCYMLPEQTKKDNINCLSQNKHEIGQSSAESSLKKKNFLEYDSIGIIPPNGYNPQQKQSIKAIQWLQYISERDGIDITHARNRGEKQIGPFLVDGYHETSDGEKIVYEFHGCFWHACPKCFAMSTMNPVTGTSMSDLYQRTLDKRSFLEKNGYKYNCIWK
;
A
#
# COMPACT_ATOMS: atom_id res chain seq x y z
N MET A 1 6.99 0.73 2.42
CA MET A 1 7.97 0.15 3.37
C MET A 1 7.25 -0.91 4.20
N LYS A 2 7.88 -2.06 4.52
CA LYS A 2 7.24 -3.05 5.42
C LYS A 2 7.44 -2.58 6.87
N LEU A 3 6.43 -2.73 7.73
CA LEU A 3 6.48 -2.29 9.13
C LEU A 3 7.68 -2.89 9.89
N SER A 4 8.09 -4.10 9.52
CA SER A 4 9.26 -4.81 10.07
C SER A 4 10.63 -4.22 9.69
N GLN A 5 10.66 -3.14 8.89
CA GLN A 5 11.88 -2.50 8.40
C GLN A 5 12.05 -1.05 8.90
N LEU A 6 11.11 -0.57 9.72
CA LEU A 6 11.10 0.75 10.33
C LEU A 6 11.88 0.66 11.66
N ASN A 7 13.10 1.20 11.68
CA ASN A 7 13.93 1.33 12.88
C ASN A 7 14.32 2.81 13.06
N ALA A 8 14.67 3.20 14.28
CA ALA A 8 14.98 4.59 14.63
C ALA A 8 16.10 5.17 13.74
N GLU A 9 17.11 4.35 13.42
CA GLU A 9 18.25 4.73 12.59
C GLU A 9 17.84 5.10 11.16
N ARG A 10 17.02 4.28 10.49
CA ARG A 10 16.50 4.59 9.14
C ARG A 10 15.49 5.73 9.14
N PHE A 11 14.74 5.89 10.22
CA PHE A 11 13.82 7.01 10.37
C PHE A 11 14.58 8.33 10.45
N LEU A 12 15.60 8.42 11.31
CA LEU A 12 16.48 9.57 11.40
C LEU A 12 17.27 9.79 10.10
N THR A 13 17.69 8.73 9.41
CA THR A 13 18.35 8.84 8.09
C THR A 13 17.43 9.46 7.03
N GLU A 14 16.13 9.12 7.03
CA GLU A 14 15.18 9.70 6.08
C GLU A 14 14.83 11.15 6.44
N ILE A 15 14.79 11.49 7.74
CA ILE A 15 14.67 12.88 8.21
C ILE A 15 15.90 13.69 7.79
N GLU A 16 17.12 13.19 8.03
CA GLU A 16 18.37 13.82 7.58
C GLU A 16 18.39 13.99 6.05
N ARG A 17 17.93 12.99 5.30
CA ARG A 17 17.86 13.07 3.83
C ARG A 17 16.89 14.16 3.36
N VAL A 18 15.79 14.39 4.07
CA VAL A 18 14.82 15.44 3.76
C VAL A 18 15.31 16.81 4.23
N LEU A 19 15.92 16.90 5.42
CA LEU A 19 16.53 18.12 5.94
C LEU A 19 17.69 18.61 5.06
N GLN A 20 18.46 17.70 4.44
CA GLN A 20 19.49 18.05 3.46
C GLN A 20 18.93 18.69 2.17
N SER A 21 17.61 18.74 1.98
CA SER A 21 16.96 19.41 0.83
C SER A 21 16.40 20.81 1.13
N TYR A 22 16.34 21.23 2.40
CA TYR A 22 15.89 22.58 2.81
C TYR A 22 16.79 23.11 3.93
N GLU A 23 17.54 24.17 3.65
CA GLU A 23 18.45 24.81 4.60
C GLU A 23 17.69 25.53 5.74
N GLN A 24 18.22 25.36 6.96
CA GLN A 24 17.87 25.97 8.25
C GLN A 24 16.71 25.31 9.03
N PHE A 25 17.07 24.32 9.85
CA PHE A 25 16.28 23.89 11.00
C PHE A 25 17.14 24.04 12.26
N VAL A 26 16.78 24.98 13.15
CA VAL A 26 17.43 25.16 14.44
C VAL A 26 16.58 24.43 15.48
N MET A 27 17.20 23.50 16.20
CA MET A 27 16.55 22.70 17.24
C MET A 27 16.85 23.29 18.61
N ASP A 28 15.95 24.12 19.12
CA ASP A 28 15.92 24.56 20.51
C ASP A 28 15.00 23.62 21.32
N GLU A 29 15.66 22.66 21.97
CA GLU A 29 15.22 21.86 23.12
C GLU A 29 13.80 21.24 23.07
N THR A 30 13.81 19.93 22.74
CA THR A 30 12.72 18.92 22.75
C THR A 30 11.85 18.85 21.49
N LEU A 31 12.25 17.98 20.56
CA LEU A 31 11.48 17.58 19.37
C LEU A 31 10.67 16.32 19.69
N GLU A 32 9.35 16.42 19.63
CA GLU A 32 8.43 15.28 19.70
C GLU A 32 7.94 14.94 18.28
N ILE A 33 8.14 13.70 17.83
CA ILE A 33 7.82 13.27 16.46
C ILE A 33 6.77 12.15 16.48
N GLU A 34 5.60 12.41 15.91
CA GLU A 34 4.53 11.43 15.73
C GLU A 34 4.58 10.81 14.33
N LEU A 35 4.82 9.49 14.24
CA LEU A 35 4.91 8.76 12.97
C LEU A 35 3.57 8.10 12.61
N ILE A 36 2.92 8.57 11.53
CA ILE A 36 1.75 7.89 10.95
C ILE A 36 2.12 7.16 9.66
N HIS A 37 2.09 5.83 9.70
CA HIS A 37 2.33 4.98 8.55
C HIS A 37 1.01 4.62 7.84
N VAL A 38 0.80 5.19 6.65
CA VAL A 38 -0.29 4.81 5.75
C VAL A 38 0.20 3.76 4.76
N SER A 39 -0.47 2.61 4.71
CA SER A 39 -0.15 1.60 3.70
C SER A 39 -0.61 2.07 2.33
N LEU A 40 0.27 2.10 1.33
CA LEU A 40 -0.11 2.35 -0.06
C LEU A 40 -1.20 1.36 -0.47
N PRO A 41 -2.38 1.81 -0.93
CA PRO A 41 -3.44 0.91 -1.35
C PRO A 41 -2.96 0.09 -2.55
N SER A 42 -3.09 -1.23 -2.48
CA SER A 42 -2.91 -2.07 -3.67
C SER A 42 -3.96 -1.66 -4.70
N GLY A 43 -3.52 -1.29 -5.92
CA GLY A 43 -4.41 -0.84 -6.98
C GLY A 43 -5.62 -1.76 -7.14
N GLY A 44 -6.79 -1.23 -6.82
CA GLY A 44 -8.06 -1.94 -6.93
C GLY A 44 -8.90 -1.34 -8.06
N ILE A 45 -9.84 -2.13 -8.56
CA ILE A 45 -10.97 -1.66 -9.40
C ILE A 45 -11.96 -0.94 -8.47
N GLY A 46 -11.52 0.13 -7.81
CA GLY A 46 -12.37 0.99 -7.01
C GLY A 46 -12.94 2.09 -7.90
N LYS A 47 -14.19 2.50 -7.66
CA LYS A 47 -14.71 3.74 -8.24
C LYS A 47 -13.69 4.86 -7.95
N ARG A 48 -13.33 5.65 -8.97
CA ARG A 48 -12.46 6.84 -8.82
C ARG A 48 -12.92 7.62 -7.59
N CYS A 49 -12.05 7.78 -6.60
CA CYS A 49 -12.33 8.67 -5.47
C CYS A 49 -12.44 10.08 -6.05
N LYS A 50 -13.64 10.66 -6.07
CA LYS A 50 -13.89 11.99 -6.66
C LYS A 50 -13.44 13.14 -5.75
N TYR A 51 -12.93 12.85 -4.57
CA TYR A 51 -12.85 13.84 -3.50
C TYR A 51 -11.41 14.08 -3.09
N VAL A 52 -10.82 15.11 -3.68
CA VAL A 52 -9.55 15.73 -3.24
C VAL A 52 -9.86 16.94 -2.32
N ASP A 53 -11.07 17.50 -2.44
CA ASP A 53 -11.54 18.67 -1.68
C ASP A 53 -12.27 18.25 -0.40
N LEU A 54 -11.77 18.70 0.75
CA LEU A 54 -12.35 18.44 2.06
C LEU A 54 -13.75 19.04 2.20
N GLY A 55 -13.97 20.27 1.75
CA GLY A 55 -15.27 20.95 1.90
C GLY A 55 -16.37 20.16 1.21
N LYS A 56 -16.14 19.79 -0.05
CA LYS A 56 -17.04 18.89 -0.80
C LYS A 56 -17.20 17.52 -0.14
N THR A 57 -16.14 16.98 0.46
CA THR A 57 -16.20 15.69 1.15
C THR A 57 -17.14 15.74 2.35
N LEU A 58 -17.05 16.80 3.17
CA LEU A 58 -17.89 16.96 4.35
C LEU A 58 -19.36 17.22 3.97
N GLU A 59 -19.61 17.97 2.89
CA GLU A 59 -20.96 18.23 2.38
C GLU A 59 -21.62 16.99 1.75
N GLU A 60 -20.90 16.25 0.92
CA GLU A 60 -21.46 15.13 0.17
C GLU A 60 -21.55 13.84 1.00
N LYS A 61 -20.61 13.61 1.93
CA LYS A 61 -20.64 12.42 2.78
C LYS A 61 -21.55 12.63 3.98
N ARG A 62 -22.74 12.03 3.90
CA ARG A 62 -23.74 11.93 4.99
C ARG A 62 -23.25 11.27 6.29
N CYS A 63 -22.03 10.75 6.34
CA CYS A 63 -21.46 10.16 7.55
C CYS A 63 -20.90 11.20 8.52
N PHE A 64 -20.63 12.43 8.07
CA PHE A 64 -20.22 13.50 8.95
C PHE A 64 -21.42 14.21 9.56
N LEU A 65 -21.28 14.61 10.81
CA LEU A 65 -22.13 15.59 11.46
C LEU A 65 -21.23 16.76 11.83
N GLN A 66 -21.39 17.85 11.06
CA GLN A 66 -20.56 19.04 11.19
C GLN A 66 -20.95 19.85 12.43
N ILE A 67 -19.97 20.21 13.25
CA ILE A 67 -20.17 21.06 14.41
C ILE A 67 -19.99 22.51 13.98
N GLN A 68 -21.08 23.28 14.06
CA GLN A 68 -21.04 24.70 13.75
C GLN A 68 -20.98 25.48 15.07
N ASN A 69 -19.85 26.12 15.33
CA ASN A 69 -19.62 26.88 16.55
C ASN A 69 -18.68 28.08 16.31
N ASN A 70 -18.89 29.15 17.08
CA ASN A 70 -18.05 30.35 17.07
C ASN A 70 -17.10 30.41 18.27
N ASP A 71 -17.09 29.36 19.11
CA ASP A 71 -16.23 29.24 20.29
C ASP A 71 -15.10 28.24 20.05
N GLU A 72 -14.22 28.06 21.03
CA GLU A 72 -13.10 27.13 20.94
C GLU A 72 -13.45 25.71 21.43
N LEU A 73 -14.73 25.42 21.68
CA LEU A 73 -15.20 24.21 22.35
C LEU A 73 -15.71 23.12 21.38
N CYS A 74 -15.24 23.14 20.13
CA CYS A 74 -15.70 22.21 19.08
C CYS A 74 -15.54 20.74 19.51
N CYS A 75 -14.46 20.39 20.20
CA CYS A 75 -14.20 19.03 20.70
C CYS A 75 -15.29 18.57 21.68
N ALA A 76 -15.53 19.31 22.76
CA ALA A 76 -16.55 18.98 23.74
C ALA A 76 -17.97 19.00 23.13
N ARG A 77 -18.26 19.94 22.23
CA ARG A 77 -19.52 19.98 21.46
C ARG A 77 -19.69 18.73 20.59
N ALA A 78 -18.64 18.28 19.91
CA ALA A 78 -18.65 17.07 19.09
C ALA A 78 -18.92 15.83 19.93
N ILE A 79 -18.21 15.67 21.06
CA ILE A 79 -18.38 14.55 22.00
C ILE A 79 -19.81 14.51 22.53
N MET A 80 -20.34 15.63 23.05
CA MET A 80 -21.69 15.68 23.59
C MET A 80 -22.77 15.46 22.52
N THR A 81 -22.52 15.91 21.29
CA THR A 81 -23.42 15.65 20.16
C THR A 81 -23.41 14.17 19.78
N ALA A 82 -22.24 13.52 19.74
CA ALA A 82 -22.14 12.09 19.50
C ALA A 82 -22.82 11.27 20.60
N LYS A 83 -22.59 11.64 21.87
CA LYS A 83 -23.24 11.02 23.04
C LYS A 83 -24.77 11.15 22.96
N ALA A 84 -25.29 12.34 22.71
CA ALA A 84 -26.72 12.58 22.57
C ALA A 84 -27.37 11.75 21.46
N ARG A 85 -26.62 11.49 20.37
CA ARG A 85 -27.07 10.61 19.28
C ARG A 85 -27.16 9.15 19.72
N LEU A 86 -26.13 8.67 20.42
CA LEU A 86 -26.05 7.28 20.88
C LEU A 86 -27.10 6.96 21.94
N ASP A 87 -27.41 7.94 22.79
CA ASP A 87 -28.39 7.79 23.87
C ASP A 87 -29.83 8.05 23.45
N GLY A 88 -30.06 8.53 22.22
CA GLY A 88 -31.40 8.89 21.76
C GLY A 88 -32.01 10.06 22.53
N HIS A 89 -31.20 11.07 22.86
CA HIS A 89 -31.60 12.20 23.71
C HIS A 89 -32.83 12.94 23.17
N GLU A 90 -33.81 13.26 24.03
CA GLU A 90 -35.09 13.90 23.65
C GLU A 90 -34.89 15.18 22.81
N LYS A 91 -33.97 16.04 23.25
CA LYS A 91 -33.60 17.30 22.58
C LYS A 91 -32.55 17.14 21.46
N TRP A 92 -32.46 15.96 20.84
CA TRP A 92 -31.49 15.64 19.78
C TRP A 92 -31.42 16.71 18.68
N ASN A 93 -32.57 17.16 18.17
CA ASN A 93 -32.61 18.14 17.08
C ASN A 93 -31.98 19.48 17.47
N SER A 94 -32.17 19.92 18.72
CA SER A 94 -31.58 21.16 19.24
C SER A 94 -30.07 21.02 19.42
N ILE A 95 -29.60 19.86 19.91
CA ILE A 95 -28.18 19.56 20.08
C ILE A 95 -27.48 19.49 18.72
N ARG A 96 -28.06 18.77 17.76
CA ARG A 96 -27.53 18.63 16.39
C ARG A 96 -27.42 19.98 15.67
N GLN A 97 -28.37 20.89 15.88
CA GLN A 97 -28.36 22.22 15.27
C GLN A 97 -27.41 23.21 15.96
N GLY A 98 -26.67 22.81 17.00
CA GLY A 98 -25.75 23.68 17.70
C GLY A 98 -26.42 24.77 18.55
N ARG A 99 -27.67 24.55 18.99
CA ARG A 99 -28.38 25.49 19.88
C ARG A 99 -27.69 25.59 21.24
N SER A 100 -28.12 26.54 22.07
CA SER A 100 -27.53 26.82 23.40
C SER A 100 -27.37 25.58 24.29
N ILE A 101 -28.26 24.59 24.18
CA ILE A 101 -28.13 23.31 24.89
C ILE A 101 -26.83 22.57 24.58
N GLN A 102 -26.37 22.57 23.32
CA GLN A 102 -25.11 21.93 22.94
C GLN A 102 -23.93 22.62 23.63
N MET A 103 -23.96 23.96 23.67
CA MET A 103 -22.93 24.75 24.35
C MET A 103 -22.92 24.49 25.85
N ASN A 104 -24.08 24.44 26.50
CA ASN A 104 -24.18 24.21 27.94
C ASN A 104 -23.66 22.81 28.32
N LEU A 105 -24.04 21.79 27.56
CA LEU A 105 -23.54 20.42 27.74
C LEU A 105 -22.02 20.33 27.54
N ALA A 106 -21.47 21.07 26.56
CA ALA A 106 -20.03 21.13 26.35
C ALA A 106 -19.30 21.77 27.53
N LYS A 107 -19.84 22.88 28.08
CA LYS A 107 -19.27 23.53 29.27
C LYS A 107 -19.35 22.65 30.52
N GLU A 108 -20.45 21.91 30.67
CA GLU A 108 -20.62 20.93 31.75
C GLU A 108 -19.58 19.80 31.65
N LEU A 109 -19.29 19.32 30.45
CA LEU A 109 -18.25 18.32 30.23
C LEU A 109 -16.85 18.84 30.62
N HIS A 110 -16.52 20.10 30.27
CA HIS A 110 -15.29 20.74 30.72
C HIS A 110 -15.20 20.87 32.24
N HIS A 111 -16.30 21.26 32.88
CA HIS A 111 -16.37 21.37 34.34
C HIS A 111 -16.17 20.01 35.02
N ASN A 112 -16.86 18.97 34.55
CA ASN A 112 -16.77 17.62 35.13
C ASN A 112 -15.41 16.97 34.94
N ALA A 113 -14.68 17.34 33.87
CA ALA A 113 -13.32 16.86 33.61
C ALA A 113 -12.21 17.74 34.20
N ASP A 114 -12.58 18.83 34.89
CA ASP A 114 -11.66 19.83 35.45
C ASP A 114 -10.70 20.41 34.39
N ILE A 115 -11.24 20.75 33.21
CA ILE A 115 -10.48 21.30 32.08
C ILE A 115 -10.93 22.73 31.80
N PRO A 116 -10.01 23.70 31.68
CA PRO A 116 -10.38 25.07 31.32
C PRO A 116 -11.06 25.14 29.95
N LEU A 117 -11.90 26.15 29.75
CA LEU A 117 -12.59 26.39 28.49
C LEU A 117 -11.59 26.95 27.46
N ARG A 118 -10.96 26.04 26.70
CA ARG A 118 -9.99 26.34 25.64
C ARG A 118 -10.07 25.32 24.51
N LYS A 119 -9.33 25.54 23.42
CA LYS A 119 -9.10 24.52 22.40
C LYS A 119 -8.57 23.23 23.04
N CYS A 120 -9.19 22.11 22.65
CA CYS A 120 -8.88 20.81 23.20
C CYS A 120 -7.87 20.05 22.35
N GLY A 121 -6.81 19.56 23.00
CA GLY A 121 -5.85 18.61 22.45
C GLY A 121 -6.19 17.16 22.82
N ILE A 122 -5.28 16.24 22.50
CA ILE A 122 -5.44 14.81 22.81
C ILE A 122 -5.48 14.57 24.33
N ASP A 123 -4.72 15.33 25.12
CA ASP A 123 -4.72 15.17 26.59
C ASP A 123 -6.05 15.58 27.23
N ASP A 124 -6.72 16.58 26.65
CA ASP A 124 -8.07 16.95 27.09
C ASP A 124 -9.07 15.83 26.76
N ILE A 125 -8.90 15.16 25.61
CA ILE A 125 -9.70 14.00 25.22
C ILE A 125 -9.48 12.82 26.18
N LYS A 126 -8.25 12.59 26.65
CA LYS A 126 -7.96 11.60 27.71
C LYS A 126 -8.68 11.96 29.01
N ALA A 127 -8.73 13.25 29.35
CA ALA A 127 -9.47 13.71 30.52
C ALA A 127 -11.00 13.54 30.36
N PHE A 128 -11.58 13.91 29.22
CA PHE A 128 -12.99 13.65 28.92
C PHE A 128 -13.34 12.15 28.93
N GLN A 129 -12.44 11.32 28.42
CA GLN A 129 -12.60 9.86 28.43
C GLN A 129 -12.74 9.29 29.85
N ARG A 130 -12.08 9.88 30.85
CA ARG A 130 -12.19 9.44 32.25
C ARG A 130 -13.55 9.74 32.86
N VAL A 131 -14.22 10.79 32.40
CA VAL A 131 -15.54 11.23 32.90
C VAL A 131 -16.69 10.52 32.17
N LEU A 132 -16.46 10.06 30.95
CA LEU A 132 -17.47 9.42 30.11
C LEU A 132 -17.48 7.90 30.30
N GLU A 133 -18.04 7.46 31.41
CA GLU A 133 -18.21 6.03 31.71
C GLU A 133 -19.08 5.32 30.66
N GLY A 134 -18.61 4.16 30.18
CA GLY A 134 -19.32 3.36 29.18
C GLY A 134 -19.17 3.82 27.73
N TYR A 135 -18.39 4.88 27.48
CA TYR A 135 -18.06 5.34 26.12
C TYR A 135 -16.57 5.15 25.82
N GLN A 136 -16.24 4.91 24.56
CA GLN A 136 -14.88 4.83 24.05
C GLN A 136 -14.72 5.86 22.93
N ILE A 137 -13.81 6.81 23.12
CA ILE A 137 -13.55 7.87 22.16
C ILE A 137 -12.44 7.42 21.20
N HIS A 138 -12.71 7.57 19.90
CA HIS A 138 -11.75 7.44 18.82
C HIS A 138 -11.61 8.77 18.09
N VAL A 139 -10.38 9.20 17.83
CA VAL A 139 -10.11 10.44 17.08
C VAL A 139 -9.44 10.08 15.77
N VAL A 140 -10.07 10.46 14.66
CA VAL A 140 -9.54 10.30 13.30
C VAL A 140 -9.01 11.64 12.83
N SER A 141 -7.75 11.74 12.42
CA SER A 141 -7.15 13.01 11.98
C SER A 141 -6.92 13.07 10.48
N LYS A 142 -7.34 14.18 9.85
CA LYS A 142 -7.05 14.51 8.45
C LYS A 142 -5.56 14.65 8.20
N GLU A 143 -4.86 15.38 9.06
CA GLU A 143 -3.42 15.65 8.96
C GLU A 143 -2.61 14.35 9.00
N HIS A 144 -3.15 13.37 9.72
CA HIS A 144 -2.60 12.02 9.82
C HIS A 144 -3.27 11.05 8.83
N PHE A 145 -3.61 11.54 7.63
CA PHE A 145 -4.17 10.74 6.53
C PHE A 145 -5.40 9.89 6.90
N ASN A 146 -6.28 10.44 7.72
CA ASN A 146 -7.47 9.77 8.26
C ASN A 146 -7.15 8.54 9.13
N ALA A 147 -5.97 8.50 9.75
CA ALA A 147 -5.63 7.51 10.77
C ALA A 147 -6.32 7.83 12.10
N ILE A 148 -6.55 6.79 12.91
CA ILE A 148 -6.98 6.95 14.30
C ILE A 148 -5.74 7.32 15.11
N ILE A 149 -5.75 8.51 15.71
CA ILE A 149 -4.63 9.08 16.48
C ILE A 149 -4.83 8.91 17.99
N TYR A 150 -6.06 8.63 18.41
CA TYR A 150 -6.40 8.32 19.79
C TYR A 150 -7.48 7.24 19.84
N GLU A 151 -7.30 6.28 20.74
CA GLU A 151 -8.23 5.20 21.04
C GLU A 151 -8.32 5.06 22.56
N GLY A 152 -9.50 5.33 23.10
CA GLY A 152 -9.80 5.15 24.53
C GLY A 152 -9.92 3.67 24.95
N PRO A 153 -10.08 3.41 26.25
CA PRO A 153 -10.31 2.06 26.77
C PRO A 153 -11.58 1.44 26.17
N GLU A 154 -11.58 0.11 26.00
CA GLU A 154 -12.68 -0.61 25.36
C GLU A 154 -14.00 -0.38 26.10
N ALA A 155 -15.02 0.07 25.36
CA ALA A 155 -16.37 0.26 25.89
C ALA A 155 -17.44 -0.11 24.84
N GLU A 156 -18.66 -0.31 25.32
CA GLU A 156 -19.81 -0.68 24.49
C GLU A 156 -20.15 0.42 23.47
N LYS A 157 -20.21 1.68 23.92
CA LYS A 157 -20.59 2.81 23.07
C LYS A 157 -19.36 3.51 22.50
N LYS A 158 -19.17 3.46 21.19
CA LYS A 158 -18.02 4.06 20.51
C LYS A 158 -18.36 5.43 19.91
N ILE A 159 -17.60 6.45 20.25
CA ILE A 159 -17.68 7.81 19.72
C ILE A 159 -16.52 8.02 18.77
N TYR A 160 -16.80 8.38 17.51
CA TYR A 160 -15.77 8.70 16.52
C TYR A 160 -15.79 10.18 16.19
N LEU A 161 -14.66 10.84 16.41
CA LEU A 161 -14.43 12.24 16.10
C LEU A 161 -13.54 12.37 14.86
N TYR A 162 -13.74 13.42 14.09
CA TYR A 162 -12.91 13.78 12.95
C TYR A 162 -12.22 15.12 13.20
N LEU A 163 -10.90 15.10 13.34
CA LEU A 163 -10.05 16.27 13.51
C LEU A 163 -9.54 16.74 12.14
N HIS A 164 -9.88 17.97 11.77
CA HIS A 164 -9.38 18.62 10.55
C HIS A 164 -9.27 20.13 10.79
N ASP A 165 -8.21 20.77 10.28
CA ASP A 165 -8.04 22.23 10.30
C ASP A 165 -8.30 22.83 11.71
N CYS A 166 -7.78 22.17 12.76
CA CYS A 166 -7.99 22.49 14.18
C CYS A 166 -9.46 22.49 14.67
N HIS A 167 -10.34 21.74 13.99
CA HIS A 167 -11.77 21.60 14.27
C HIS A 167 -12.18 20.13 14.43
N TYR A 168 -13.17 19.87 15.29
CA TYR A 168 -13.69 18.53 15.55
C TYR A 168 -15.13 18.36 15.06
N ASP A 169 -15.31 17.43 14.13
CA ASP A 169 -16.61 16.94 13.69
C ASP A 169 -16.91 15.53 14.21
N VAL A 170 -18.14 15.07 14.05
CA VAL A 170 -18.54 13.70 14.46
C VAL A 170 -18.66 12.78 13.24
N ILE A 171 -18.04 11.61 13.33
CA ILE A 171 -18.23 10.52 12.37
C ILE A 171 -19.36 9.62 12.88
N THR A 172 -20.49 9.63 12.19
CA THR A 172 -21.66 8.82 12.57
C THR A 172 -21.54 7.36 12.16
N LYS A 173 -20.79 7.05 11.09
CA LYS A 173 -20.62 5.70 10.55
C LYS A 173 -19.21 5.51 9.94
N MET A 174 -18.34 4.77 10.62
CA MET A 174 -16.99 4.46 10.15
C MET A 174 -16.93 3.74 8.79
N PRO A 175 -17.77 2.74 8.47
CA PRO A 175 -17.74 2.12 7.14
C PRO A 175 -18.00 3.12 6.00
N ALA A 176 -18.94 4.04 6.22
CA ALA A 176 -19.28 5.08 5.23
C ALA A 176 -18.15 6.12 5.10
N PHE A 177 -17.50 6.47 6.21
CA PHE A 177 -16.30 7.32 6.20
C PHE A 177 -15.19 6.71 5.33
N LEU A 178 -14.87 5.43 5.56
CA LEU A 178 -13.82 4.69 4.83
C LEU A 178 -14.22 4.25 3.41
N GLY A 179 -15.49 4.40 3.01
CA GLY A 179 -15.99 3.90 1.73
C GLY A 179 -15.94 2.37 1.61
N ARG A 180 -16.17 1.66 2.71
CA ARG A 180 -16.17 0.19 2.80
C ARG A 180 -17.52 -0.33 3.28
N ASN A 181 -17.79 -1.61 3.04
CA ASN A 181 -19.06 -2.22 3.50
C ASN A 181 -19.10 -2.41 5.02
N TYR A 182 -17.96 -2.72 5.63
CA TYR A 182 -17.85 -3.06 7.05
C TYR A 182 -16.61 -2.42 7.69
N PHE A 183 -16.60 -2.34 9.01
CA PHE A 183 -15.49 -1.85 9.83
C PHE A 183 -15.29 -2.79 11.01
N CYS A 184 -14.06 -3.25 11.24
CA CYS A 184 -13.70 -4.07 12.40
C CYS A 184 -13.26 -3.14 13.52
N THR A 185 -13.97 -3.16 14.64
CA THR A 185 -13.67 -2.35 15.83
C THR A 185 -12.46 -2.86 16.59
N THR A 186 -12.05 -4.13 16.44
CA THR A 186 -10.88 -4.66 17.17
C THR A 186 -9.56 -4.35 16.48
N CYS A 187 -9.54 -4.15 15.16
CA CYS A 187 -8.33 -3.83 14.41
C CYS A 187 -8.39 -2.48 13.67
N ASN A 188 -9.48 -1.74 13.86
CA ASN A 188 -9.73 -0.42 13.29
C ASN A 188 -9.57 -0.34 11.75
N LYS A 189 -9.96 -1.40 11.04
CA LYS A 189 -9.86 -1.48 9.57
C LYS A 189 -11.21 -1.68 8.89
N GLY A 190 -11.41 -0.93 7.80
CA GLY A 190 -12.52 -1.15 6.87
C GLY A 190 -12.29 -2.36 5.98
N TYR A 191 -13.35 -3.14 5.72
CA TYR A 191 -13.28 -4.34 4.87
C TYR A 191 -14.60 -4.55 4.11
N ASP A 192 -14.53 -5.27 2.99
CA ASP A 192 -15.68 -5.44 2.08
C ASP A 192 -16.42 -6.77 2.25
N HIS A 193 -15.74 -7.79 2.77
CA HIS A 193 -16.27 -9.15 2.95
C HIS A 193 -15.98 -9.68 4.36
N LYS A 194 -17.02 -10.02 5.13
CA LYS A 194 -16.90 -10.53 6.51
C LYS A 194 -16.01 -11.77 6.63
N GLU A 195 -16.13 -12.70 5.69
CA GLU A 195 -15.43 -13.99 5.73
C GLU A 195 -13.93 -13.91 5.47
N ARG A 196 -13.45 -12.82 4.86
CA ARG A 196 -12.01 -12.66 4.51
C ARG A 196 -11.27 -11.77 5.50
N HIS A 197 -11.97 -11.24 6.49
CA HIS A 197 -11.38 -10.33 7.44
C HIS A 197 -10.60 -11.10 8.52
N THR A 198 -9.32 -10.78 8.69
CA THR A 198 -8.39 -11.58 9.49
C THR A 198 -8.41 -11.28 10.98
N CYS A 199 -9.09 -10.20 11.43
CA CYS A 199 -9.17 -9.81 12.86
C CYS A 199 -9.96 -10.81 13.73
N ASN A 200 -10.64 -11.80 13.12
CA ASN A 200 -11.54 -12.75 13.80
C ASN A 200 -11.00 -14.19 13.85
N ASN A 201 -9.69 -14.44 13.94
CA ASN A 201 -9.12 -15.81 13.88
C ASN A 201 -9.55 -16.60 12.62
N THR A 202 -9.67 -15.90 11.48
CA THR A 202 -9.98 -16.55 10.21
C THR A 202 -8.79 -17.41 9.78
N CYS A 203 -8.96 -18.73 9.86
CA CYS A 203 -7.91 -19.67 9.52
C CYS A 203 -7.64 -19.65 8.01
N HIS A 204 -6.38 -19.47 7.61
CA HIS A 204 -5.98 -19.38 6.20
C HIS A 204 -6.13 -20.71 5.43
N HIS A 205 -6.30 -21.83 6.14
CA HIS A 205 -6.47 -23.15 5.53
C HIS A 205 -7.94 -23.43 5.18
N CYS A 206 -8.87 -23.21 6.12
CA CYS A 206 -10.30 -23.47 5.89
C CYS A 206 -11.11 -22.22 5.51
N TYR A 207 -10.54 -21.01 5.64
CA TYR A 207 -11.20 -19.70 5.48
C TYR A 207 -12.44 -19.53 6.38
N LYS A 208 -12.45 -20.19 7.55
CA LYS A 208 -13.49 -20.09 8.58
C LYS A 208 -12.90 -19.53 9.88
N ILE A 209 -13.75 -18.91 10.67
CA ILE A 209 -13.43 -18.36 11.98
C ILE A 209 -13.48 -19.50 13.00
N HIS A 210 -12.35 -19.82 13.63
CA HIS A 210 -12.27 -20.77 14.75
C HIS A 210 -10.98 -20.54 15.54
N ASP A 211 -10.94 -21.02 16.79
CA ASP A 211 -9.73 -20.94 17.60
C ASP A 211 -8.62 -21.87 17.04
N VAL A 212 -7.39 -21.39 17.04
CA VAL A 212 -6.21 -22.11 16.51
C VAL A 212 -5.44 -22.67 17.69
N GLN A 213 -6.05 -23.58 18.45
CA GLN A 213 -5.36 -24.27 19.53
C GLN A 213 -5.17 -25.76 19.25
N LYS A 214 -3.95 -26.21 19.52
CA LYS A 214 -3.34 -27.54 19.28
C LYS A 214 -3.10 -27.89 17.79
N GLU A 215 -1.84 -28.19 17.48
CA GLU A 215 -1.38 -28.64 16.17
C GLU A 215 -1.59 -30.15 16.04
N GLN A 216 -2.65 -30.55 15.34
CA GLN A 216 -2.86 -31.93 14.92
C GLN A 216 -3.18 -31.92 13.42
N TRP A 217 -2.12 -31.90 12.62
CA TRP A 217 -2.23 -31.77 11.18
C TRP A 217 -2.99 -32.95 10.57
N LYS A 218 -4.00 -32.65 9.76
CA LYS A 218 -4.76 -33.63 8.98
C LYS A 218 -4.66 -33.35 7.50
N TYR A 219 -4.43 -34.42 6.74
CA TYR A 219 -4.43 -34.41 5.29
C TYR A 219 -5.83 -34.73 4.75
N CYS A 220 -6.26 -34.00 3.72
CA CYS A 220 -7.52 -34.27 3.03
C CYS A 220 -7.25 -34.85 1.64
N GLU A 221 -7.72 -36.07 1.41
CA GLU A 221 -7.57 -36.78 0.13
C GLU A 221 -8.42 -36.16 -0.99
N ASP A 222 -9.54 -35.52 -0.67
CA ASP A 222 -10.46 -34.93 -1.66
C ASP A 222 -9.88 -33.67 -2.33
N CYS A 223 -9.08 -32.87 -1.59
CA CYS A 223 -8.52 -31.61 -2.10
C CYS A 223 -6.99 -31.54 -2.04
N ASN A 224 -6.32 -32.60 -1.58
CA ASN A 224 -4.87 -32.72 -1.43
C ASN A 224 -4.21 -31.58 -0.60
N ARG A 225 -4.93 -31.08 0.41
CA ARG A 225 -4.46 -29.98 1.29
C ARG A 225 -4.34 -30.43 2.74
N TYR A 226 -3.46 -29.76 3.47
CA TYR A 226 -3.23 -29.96 4.90
C TYR A 226 -3.95 -28.91 5.75
N PHE A 227 -4.54 -29.36 6.86
CA PHE A 227 -5.32 -28.56 7.80
C PHE A 227 -4.76 -28.73 9.22
N ARG A 228 -4.76 -27.67 10.01
CA ARG A 228 -4.01 -27.59 11.29
C ARG A 228 -4.58 -28.43 12.43
N ASN A 229 -5.88 -28.69 12.45
CA ASN A 229 -6.57 -29.46 13.48
C ASN A 229 -7.87 -30.08 12.94
N ASN A 230 -8.50 -30.94 13.74
CA ASN A 230 -9.77 -31.59 13.40
C ASN A 230 -10.88 -30.58 13.09
N ILE A 231 -10.97 -29.50 13.86
CA ILE A 231 -11.95 -28.43 13.65
C ILE A 231 -11.78 -27.79 12.26
N CYS A 232 -10.55 -27.48 11.87
CA CYS A 232 -10.20 -26.95 10.55
C CYS A 232 -10.50 -27.97 9.43
N PHE A 233 -10.31 -29.27 9.71
CA PHE A 233 -10.66 -30.34 8.79
C PHE A 233 -12.19 -30.45 8.59
N ASP A 234 -12.99 -30.37 9.64
CA ASP A 234 -14.45 -30.49 9.50
C ASP A 234 -15.04 -29.24 8.84
N LEU A 235 -14.59 -28.06 9.28
CA LEU A 235 -15.06 -26.77 8.76
C LEU A 235 -14.74 -26.54 7.26
N HIS A 236 -13.64 -27.09 6.73
CA HIS A 236 -13.35 -26.93 5.29
C HIS A 236 -14.22 -27.83 4.40
N LYS A 237 -14.75 -28.95 4.94
CA LYS A 237 -15.69 -29.84 4.25
C LYS A 237 -17.15 -29.37 4.36
N GLN A 238 -17.46 -28.54 5.35
CA GLN A 238 -18.81 -27.97 5.49
C GLN A 238 -19.23 -27.19 4.25
N LYS A 239 -20.42 -27.52 3.75
CA LYS A 239 -21.04 -26.82 2.62
C LYS A 239 -21.71 -25.53 3.12
N SER A 240 -21.54 -24.45 2.39
CA SER A 240 -22.33 -23.23 2.55
C SER A 240 -23.77 -23.46 2.07
N ASN A 241 -24.64 -22.47 2.33
CA ASN A 241 -26.02 -22.46 1.83
C ASN A 241 -26.12 -22.58 0.29
N SER A 242 -25.03 -22.29 -0.44
CA SER A 242 -24.92 -22.47 -1.89
C SER A 242 -24.39 -23.85 -2.32
N GLY A 243 -24.27 -24.80 -1.38
CA GLY A 243 -23.77 -26.16 -1.64
C GLY A 243 -22.26 -26.27 -1.85
N GLN A 244 -21.51 -25.17 -1.70
CA GLN A 244 -20.07 -25.10 -1.95
C GLN A 244 -19.27 -25.22 -0.65
N SER A 245 -18.11 -25.88 -0.67
CA SER A 245 -17.22 -26.01 0.47
C SER A 245 -15.82 -25.50 0.13
N THR A 246 -15.00 -25.19 1.12
CA THR A 246 -13.59 -24.84 0.86
C THR A 246 -12.87 -26.00 0.15
N CYS A 247 -13.26 -27.24 0.46
CA CYS A 247 -12.73 -28.46 -0.16
C CYS A 247 -12.96 -28.52 -1.67
N ASN A 248 -14.16 -28.19 -2.15
CA ASN A 248 -14.49 -28.29 -3.58
C ASN A 248 -14.08 -27.06 -4.39
N THR A 249 -13.84 -25.93 -3.73
CA THR A 249 -13.47 -24.68 -4.39
C THR A 249 -11.96 -24.50 -4.51
N ASN A 250 -11.17 -25.11 -3.62
CA ASN A 250 -9.73 -24.89 -3.55
C ASN A 250 -8.98 -26.19 -3.28
N PHE A 251 -8.31 -26.72 -4.30
CA PHE A 251 -7.58 -27.99 -4.26
C PHE A 251 -6.12 -27.81 -4.68
N ARG A 252 -5.27 -28.76 -4.30
CA ARG A 252 -3.85 -28.79 -4.68
C ARG A 252 -3.65 -29.84 -5.78
N CYS A 253 -2.96 -29.46 -6.86
CA CYS A 253 -2.61 -30.41 -7.91
C CYS A 253 -1.53 -31.38 -7.44
N ASN A 254 -1.72 -32.69 -7.66
CA ASN A 254 -0.74 -33.71 -7.27
C ASN A 254 0.50 -33.77 -8.18
N GLN A 255 0.42 -33.23 -9.40
CA GLN A 255 1.53 -33.25 -10.36
C GLN A 255 2.46 -32.04 -10.22
N CYS A 256 1.91 -30.82 -10.13
CA CYS A 256 2.70 -29.59 -10.04
C CYS A 256 2.71 -28.94 -8.64
N GLY A 257 1.92 -29.47 -7.69
CA GLY A 257 1.83 -28.94 -6.33
C GLY A 257 1.12 -27.59 -6.20
N GLN A 258 0.65 -26.97 -7.30
CA GLN A 258 0.01 -25.66 -7.29
C GLN A 258 -1.38 -25.69 -6.63
N SER A 259 -1.72 -24.61 -5.93
CA SER A 259 -3.06 -24.40 -5.39
C SER A 259 -3.98 -23.86 -6.49
N VAL A 260 -5.07 -24.58 -6.75
CA VAL A 260 -6.00 -24.33 -7.84
C VAL A 260 -7.35 -23.93 -7.26
N TYR A 261 -7.85 -22.76 -7.69
CA TYR A 261 -9.18 -22.31 -7.33
C TYR A 261 -10.18 -22.65 -8.44
N ALA A 262 -11.05 -23.62 -8.19
CA ALA A 262 -11.96 -24.19 -9.19
C ALA A 262 -12.86 -23.15 -9.87
N LYS A 263 -13.22 -22.05 -9.17
CA LYS A 263 -14.03 -20.97 -9.76
C LYS A 263 -13.27 -20.10 -10.77
N LEU A 264 -11.94 -20.07 -10.72
CA LEU A 264 -11.12 -19.26 -11.63
C LEU A 264 -10.71 -20.05 -12.88
N HIS A 265 -10.84 -21.37 -12.85
CA HIS A 265 -10.53 -22.25 -13.97
C HIS A 265 -11.82 -22.63 -14.70
N LYS A 266 -11.99 -22.11 -15.92
CA LYS A 266 -13.10 -22.54 -16.82
C LYS A 266 -12.87 -23.96 -17.38
N THR A 267 -11.62 -24.42 -17.36
CA THR A 267 -11.13 -25.71 -17.88
C THR A 267 -10.36 -26.47 -16.78
N PRO A 268 -10.16 -27.79 -16.91
CA PRO A 268 -9.31 -28.54 -15.98
C PRO A 268 -7.91 -27.90 -15.91
N HIS A 269 -7.36 -27.79 -14.69
CA HIS A 269 -6.03 -27.26 -14.46
C HIS A 269 -4.98 -27.99 -15.30
N LYS A 270 -4.15 -27.23 -16.02
CA LYS A 270 -2.99 -27.76 -16.74
C LYS A 270 -1.71 -27.30 -16.02
N CYS A 271 -0.84 -28.26 -15.71
CA CYS A 271 0.44 -28.00 -15.06
C CYS A 271 1.32 -27.10 -15.94
N GLY A 272 1.98 -26.10 -15.34
CA GLY A 272 2.85 -25.15 -16.03
C GLY A 272 2.18 -23.83 -16.45
N GLU A 273 0.87 -23.70 -16.25
CA GLU A 273 0.16 -22.44 -16.47
C GLU A 273 0.17 -21.54 -15.21
N GLN A 274 0.22 -20.23 -15.41
CA GLN A 274 0.15 -19.17 -14.41
C GLN A 274 -0.99 -18.20 -14.73
N TYR A 275 -1.69 -17.73 -13.70
CA TYR A 275 -2.81 -16.79 -13.87
C TYR A 275 -2.33 -15.35 -14.09
N CYS A 276 -2.58 -14.77 -15.28
CA CYS A 276 -2.36 -13.32 -15.49
C CYS A 276 -3.56 -12.54 -14.96
N ARG A 277 -3.33 -11.69 -13.94
CA ARG A 277 -4.37 -10.83 -13.33
C ARG A 277 -4.92 -9.76 -14.29
N VAL A 278 -4.15 -9.41 -15.33
CA VAL A 278 -4.52 -8.42 -16.34
C VAL A 278 -5.45 -9.05 -17.37
N CYS A 279 -5.03 -10.17 -17.96
CA CYS A 279 -5.81 -10.92 -18.94
C CYS A 279 -6.94 -11.77 -18.32
N LYS A 280 -6.91 -11.96 -16.99
CA LYS A 280 -7.87 -12.74 -16.20
C LYS A 280 -8.00 -14.20 -16.64
N ASP A 281 -6.91 -14.78 -17.13
CA ASP A 281 -6.87 -16.18 -17.59
C ASP A 281 -5.51 -16.83 -17.28
N TYR A 282 -5.41 -18.15 -17.46
CA TYR A 282 -4.21 -18.95 -17.25
C TYR A 282 -3.40 -19.06 -18.54
N PHE A 283 -2.08 -18.88 -18.44
CA PHE A 283 -1.16 -18.91 -19.56
C PHE A 283 0.17 -19.59 -19.19
N PRO A 284 0.94 -20.13 -20.15
CA PRO A 284 2.28 -20.64 -19.90
C PRO A 284 3.22 -19.58 -19.28
N GLU A 285 4.31 -20.01 -18.63
CA GLU A 285 5.29 -19.15 -17.93
C GLU A 285 5.77 -17.91 -18.71
N ASN A 286 5.84 -17.98 -20.04
CA ASN A 286 6.32 -16.88 -20.89
C ASN A 286 5.21 -15.94 -21.39
N HIS A 287 4.10 -15.84 -20.66
CA HIS A 287 2.97 -15.00 -21.07
C HIS A 287 3.31 -13.50 -21.05
N GLN A 288 3.23 -12.86 -22.22
CA GLN A 288 3.28 -11.42 -22.35
C GLN A 288 1.85 -10.85 -22.30
N CYS A 289 1.47 -10.22 -21.18
CA CYS A 289 0.15 -9.58 -21.05
C CYS A 289 0.18 -8.27 -21.89
N TYR A 290 -0.61 -8.19 -22.97
CA TYR A 290 -0.77 -6.97 -23.77
C TYR A 290 -1.95 -6.12 -23.26
N MET A 291 -1.87 -4.79 -23.37
CA MET A 291 -3.02 -3.93 -23.09
C MET A 291 -4.17 -4.31 -24.01
N LEU A 292 -5.29 -4.73 -23.41
CA LEU A 292 -6.49 -5.02 -24.16
C LEU A 292 -7.06 -3.70 -24.71
N PRO A 293 -7.46 -3.65 -25.99
CA PRO A 293 -8.24 -2.54 -26.51
C PRO A 293 -9.46 -2.31 -25.62
N GLU A 294 -9.81 -1.05 -25.40
CA GLU A 294 -11.01 -0.70 -24.65
C GLU A 294 -12.20 -1.37 -25.35
N GLN A 295 -12.85 -2.32 -24.66
CA GLN A 295 -14.09 -2.90 -25.17
C GLN A 295 -15.13 -1.78 -25.13
N THR A 296 -15.36 -1.13 -26.27
CA THR A 296 -16.52 -0.27 -26.44
C THR A 296 -17.73 -1.11 -26.07
N LYS A 297 -18.47 -0.66 -25.06
CA LYS A 297 -19.76 -1.26 -24.75
C LYS A 297 -20.55 -1.21 -26.05
N LYS A 298 -20.87 -2.38 -26.62
CA LYS A 298 -21.82 -2.46 -27.73
C LYS A 298 -23.16 -2.02 -27.16
N ASP A 299 -23.45 -0.73 -27.28
CA ASP A 299 -24.79 -0.23 -27.12
C ASP A 299 -25.63 -0.88 -28.22
N ASN A 300 -26.63 -1.65 -27.78
CA ASN A 300 -27.69 -2.16 -28.64
C ASN A 300 -28.46 -0.96 -29.19
N ILE A 301 -28.12 -0.52 -30.40
CA ILE A 301 -28.99 0.35 -31.19
C ILE A 301 -29.24 -0.34 -32.53
N ASN A 302 -30.48 -0.80 -32.69
CA ASN A 302 -31.02 -1.31 -33.95
C ASN A 302 -31.19 -0.15 -34.95
N CYS A 303 -30.74 -0.42 -36.18
CA CYS A 303 -31.23 0.06 -37.48
C CYS A 303 -31.44 1.56 -37.73
N LEU A 304 -30.76 2.11 -38.75
CA LEU A 304 -31.30 2.10 -40.13
C LEU A 304 -30.22 2.53 -41.14
N SER A 305 -30.32 1.87 -42.29
CA SER A 305 -29.53 1.91 -43.51
C SER A 305 -29.38 3.27 -44.21
N GLN A 306 -28.23 3.50 -44.86
CA GLN A 306 -28.05 3.69 -46.32
C GLN A 306 -26.94 4.69 -46.71
N ASN A 307 -26.06 4.21 -47.59
CA ASN A 307 -25.40 4.87 -48.73
C ASN A 307 -24.14 5.75 -48.58
N LYS A 308 -23.05 5.20 -49.14
CA LYS A 308 -22.18 5.73 -50.21
C LYS A 308 -21.43 7.05 -49.98
N HIS A 309 -20.09 6.99 -49.98
CA HIS A 309 -19.27 7.19 -51.19
C HIS A 309 -17.77 7.09 -50.86
N GLU A 310 -17.06 6.27 -51.63
CA GLU A 310 -15.61 6.36 -51.81
C GLU A 310 -15.25 7.63 -52.59
N ILE A 311 -14.14 8.28 -52.24
CA ILE A 311 -13.17 8.95 -53.14
C ILE A 311 -11.85 8.99 -52.36
N GLY A 312 -10.77 8.52 -52.99
CA GLY A 312 -9.46 8.35 -52.39
C GLY A 312 -8.45 9.48 -52.65
N GLN A 313 -7.17 9.09 -52.48
CA GLN A 313 -5.91 9.85 -52.60
C GLN A 313 -5.59 10.71 -51.37
N SER A 314 -4.39 10.74 -50.78
CA SER A 314 -3.08 10.17 -51.12
C SER A 314 -2.14 10.32 -49.91
N SER A 315 -1.04 9.56 -49.94
CA SER A 315 0.29 9.93 -49.40
C SER A 315 0.50 9.99 -47.87
N ALA A 316 1.52 9.24 -47.43
CA ALA A 316 2.26 9.43 -46.18
C ALA A 316 1.57 9.09 -44.84
N GLU A 317 1.31 7.81 -44.56
CA GLU A 317 1.10 7.31 -43.18
C GLU A 317 2.13 6.27 -42.73
N SER A 318 3.26 6.16 -43.42
CA SER A 318 4.47 5.62 -42.82
C SER A 318 5.21 6.75 -42.11
N SER A 319 5.45 6.59 -40.80
CA SER A 319 6.54 7.20 -40.01
C SER A 319 6.23 8.25 -38.92
N LEU A 320 4.99 8.66 -38.63
CA LEU A 320 4.73 9.77 -37.66
C LEU A 320 3.72 9.51 -36.52
N LYS A 321 3.36 8.27 -36.19
CA LYS A 321 2.63 7.95 -34.92
C LYS A 321 3.59 7.67 -33.75
N LYS A 322 4.75 8.34 -33.74
CA LYS A 322 5.64 8.46 -32.58
C LYS A 322 5.31 9.77 -31.85
N LYS A 323 5.09 9.65 -30.54
CA LYS A 323 5.10 10.68 -29.48
C LYS A 323 3.72 11.21 -29.05
N ASN A 324 3.35 10.78 -27.85
CA ASN A 324 2.33 11.29 -26.93
C ASN A 324 2.19 12.82 -26.98
N PHE A 325 0.96 13.34 -26.87
CA PHE A 325 0.76 14.59 -26.15
C PHE A 325 -0.47 14.52 -25.24
N LEU A 326 -0.20 14.75 -23.97
CA LEU A 326 -1.14 15.16 -22.93
C LEU A 326 -1.70 16.55 -23.28
N GLU A 327 -2.95 16.84 -22.90
CA GLU A 327 -3.56 18.17 -23.09
C GLU A 327 -2.82 19.25 -22.27
N TYR A 328 -2.87 20.50 -22.75
CA TYR A 328 -2.28 21.67 -22.10
C TYR A 328 -2.84 21.82 -20.66
N ASP A 329 -1.97 22.15 -19.70
CA ASP A 329 -2.24 22.22 -18.24
C ASP A 329 -2.54 20.89 -17.51
N SER A 330 -2.12 19.75 -18.06
CA SER A 330 -2.15 18.48 -17.32
C SER A 330 -0.79 18.11 -16.70
N ILE A 331 -0.78 17.89 -15.38
CA ILE A 331 0.37 17.32 -14.67
C ILE A 331 0.50 15.84 -15.08
N GLY A 332 1.66 15.48 -15.62
CA GLY A 332 1.94 14.12 -16.08
C GLY A 332 1.75 13.07 -14.99
N ILE A 333 1.01 12.00 -15.30
CA ILE A 333 0.82 10.87 -14.38
C ILE A 333 2.14 10.12 -14.23
N ILE A 334 2.68 10.08 -13.02
CA ILE A 334 3.89 9.32 -12.68
C ILE A 334 3.48 7.86 -12.41
N PRO A 335 4.03 6.86 -13.12
CA PRO A 335 3.75 5.45 -12.84
C PRO A 335 4.22 5.05 -11.42
N PRO A 336 3.64 3.99 -10.80
CA PRO A 336 4.01 3.53 -9.45
C PRO A 336 5.50 3.19 -9.25
N ASN A 337 6.26 3.01 -10.33
CA ASN A 337 7.70 2.71 -10.36
C ASN A 337 8.52 3.81 -11.07
N GLY A 338 7.97 5.01 -11.26
CA GLY A 338 8.55 6.05 -12.11
C GLY A 338 8.44 5.74 -13.61
N TYR A 339 8.95 6.63 -14.46
CA TYR A 339 8.86 6.53 -15.92
C TYR A 339 9.77 5.45 -16.55
N ASN A 340 10.63 4.78 -15.76
CA ASN A 340 11.56 3.76 -16.22
C ASN A 340 11.76 2.64 -15.18
N PRO A 341 10.89 1.60 -15.14
CA PRO A 341 11.06 0.45 -14.25
C PRO A 341 12.35 -0.38 -14.53
N GLN A 342 13.07 -0.07 -15.62
CA GLN A 342 14.36 -0.64 -15.96
C GLN A 342 15.54 0.07 -15.27
N GLN A 343 15.35 1.25 -14.67
CA GLN A 343 16.39 1.90 -13.89
C GLN A 343 16.44 1.33 -12.46
N LYS A 344 17.01 0.13 -12.32
CA LYS A 344 17.44 -0.43 -11.03
C LYS A 344 18.77 0.15 -10.54
N GLN A 345 19.40 1.00 -11.35
CA GLN A 345 20.72 1.55 -11.06
C GLN A 345 20.68 2.67 -10.02
N SER A 346 21.61 2.62 -9.08
CA SER A 346 21.74 3.64 -8.04
C SER A 346 22.19 4.97 -8.66
N ILE A 347 21.53 6.08 -8.32
CA ILE A 347 22.01 7.43 -8.69
C ILE A 347 23.46 7.63 -8.23
N LYS A 348 23.83 7.07 -7.07
CA LYS A 348 25.22 7.08 -6.56
C LYS A 348 26.18 6.29 -7.43
N ALA A 349 25.75 5.16 -8.00
CA ALA A 349 26.57 4.37 -8.93
C ALA A 349 26.87 5.19 -10.18
N ILE A 350 25.86 5.85 -10.74
CA ILE A 350 26.00 6.70 -11.94
C ILE A 350 26.90 7.90 -11.65
N GLN A 351 26.71 8.59 -10.52
CA GLN A 351 27.57 9.71 -10.11
C GLN A 351 29.02 9.27 -9.90
N TRP A 352 29.24 8.09 -9.32
CA TRP A 352 30.57 7.52 -9.17
C TRP A 352 31.22 7.21 -10.52
N LEU A 353 30.50 6.57 -11.44
CA LEU A 353 31.01 6.29 -12.79
C LEU A 353 31.34 7.58 -13.54
N GLN A 354 30.50 8.61 -13.42
CA GLN A 354 30.76 9.92 -14.00
C GLN A 354 31.99 10.59 -13.39
N TYR A 355 32.16 10.53 -12.07
CA TYR A 355 33.35 11.03 -11.39
C TYR A 355 34.63 10.32 -11.86
N ILE A 356 34.61 9.00 -12.01
CA ILE A 356 35.77 8.24 -12.51
C ILE A 356 36.06 8.60 -13.97
N SER A 357 35.01 8.73 -14.80
CA SER A 357 35.11 9.15 -16.19
C SER A 357 35.78 10.53 -16.32
N GLU A 358 35.36 11.50 -15.50
CA GLU A 358 35.92 12.87 -15.50
C GLU A 358 37.33 12.94 -14.91
N ARG A 359 37.58 12.24 -13.79
CA ARG A 359 38.88 12.23 -13.10
C ARG A 359 39.98 11.60 -13.94
N ASP A 360 39.68 10.46 -14.56
CA ASP A 360 40.66 9.67 -15.31
C ASP A 360 40.64 10.00 -16.82
N GLY A 361 39.70 10.83 -17.28
CA GLY A 361 39.56 11.24 -18.68
C GLY A 361 39.15 10.09 -19.61
N ILE A 362 38.36 9.13 -19.13
CA ILE A 362 37.98 7.91 -19.85
C ILE A 362 36.47 7.86 -20.16
N ASP A 363 36.08 7.38 -21.35
CA ASP A 363 34.65 7.21 -21.71
C ASP A 363 34.10 5.87 -21.20
N ILE A 364 33.32 5.91 -20.12
CA ILE A 364 32.72 4.72 -19.50
C ILE A 364 31.30 4.52 -20.06
N THR A 365 31.02 3.36 -20.63
CA THR A 365 29.67 2.98 -21.06
C THR A 365 28.85 2.48 -19.86
N HIS A 366 27.68 3.07 -19.62
CA HIS A 366 26.77 2.75 -18.51
C HIS A 366 25.29 3.05 -18.85
N ALA A 367 24.38 2.76 -17.93
CA ALA A 367 22.92 2.81 -18.14
C ALA A 367 22.33 4.16 -18.63
N ARG A 368 23.03 5.29 -18.45
CA ARG A 368 22.52 6.64 -18.83
C ARG A 368 23.16 7.25 -20.07
N ASN A 369 24.11 6.57 -20.71
CA ASN A 369 24.65 6.99 -22.00
C ASN A 369 24.28 5.98 -23.11
N ARG A 370 25.04 4.90 -23.30
CA ARG A 370 24.89 3.91 -24.37
C ARG A 370 24.30 2.58 -23.86
N GLY A 371 23.90 2.52 -22.60
CA GLY A 371 23.31 1.35 -21.95
C GLY A 371 24.33 0.50 -21.19
N GLU A 372 23.84 -0.46 -20.41
CA GLU A 372 24.70 -1.42 -19.69
C GLU A 372 25.26 -2.45 -20.66
N LYS A 373 26.55 -2.79 -20.49
CA LYS A 373 27.19 -3.82 -21.30
C LYS A 373 26.85 -5.19 -20.75
N GLN A 374 26.43 -6.12 -21.61
CA GLN A 374 26.28 -7.52 -21.26
C GLN A 374 27.59 -8.28 -21.56
N ILE A 375 28.14 -8.96 -20.55
CA ILE A 375 29.34 -9.79 -20.63
C ILE A 375 28.98 -11.19 -20.12
N GLY A 376 28.88 -12.14 -21.05
CA GLY A 376 28.38 -13.48 -20.74
C GLY A 376 26.95 -13.43 -20.17
N PRO A 377 26.67 -14.08 -19.02
CA PRO A 377 25.35 -14.05 -18.40
C PRO A 377 25.08 -12.79 -17.57
N PHE A 378 26.06 -11.88 -17.43
CA PHE A 378 25.99 -10.75 -16.51
C PHE A 378 25.87 -9.40 -17.23
N LEU A 379 25.02 -8.53 -16.69
CA LEU A 379 25.02 -7.09 -17.01
C LEU A 379 25.95 -6.37 -16.03
N VAL A 380 26.76 -5.45 -16.53
CA VAL A 380 27.71 -4.68 -15.70
C VAL A 380 27.34 -3.21 -15.60
N ASP A 381 27.63 -2.60 -14.45
CA ASP A 381 27.22 -1.21 -14.15
C ASP A 381 27.97 -0.19 -15.02
N GLY A 382 29.26 -0.41 -15.27
CA GLY A 382 30.10 0.40 -16.15
C GLY A 382 31.15 -0.44 -16.90
N TYR A 383 31.44 -0.06 -18.15
CA TYR A 383 32.45 -0.73 -18.99
C TYR A 383 33.29 0.30 -19.75
N HIS A 384 34.61 0.09 -19.76
CA HIS A 384 35.56 0.87 -20.56
C HIS A 384 36.57 -0.06 -21.22
N GLU A 385 37.01 0.30 -22.43
CA GLU A 385 38.04 -0.43 -23.16
C GLU A 385 39.09 0.60 -23.61
N THR A 386 40.34 0.39 -23.20
CA THR A 386 41.43 1.31 -23.54
C THR A 386 41.86 1.11 -24.99
N SER A 387 42.53 2.10 -25.56
CA SER A 387 43.11 2.03 -26.90
C SER A 387 44.13 0.90 -27.07
N ASP A 388 44.73 0.44 -25.96
CA ASP A 388 45.69 -0.67 -25.93
C ASP A 388 44.99 -2.04 -25.80
N GLY A 389 43.66 -2.07 -25.78
CA GLY A 389 42.83 -3.28 -25.73
C GLY A 389 42.55 -3.82 -24.33
N GLU A 390 42.89 -3.08 -23.26
CA GLU A 390 42.53 -3.48 -21.89
C GLU A 390 41.04 -3.26 -21.65
N LYS A 391 40.36 -4.28 -21.10
CA LYS A 391 38.92 -4.23 -20.82
C LYS A 391 38.69 -4.08 -19.33
N ILE A 392 38.06 -2.97 -18.93
CA ILE A 392 37.85 -2.59 -17.54
C ILE A 392 36.35 -2.57 -17.23
N VAL A 393 35.96 -3.25 -16.16
CA VAL A 393 34.60 -3.28 -15.64
C VAL A 393 34.53 -2.53 -14.32
N TYR A 394 33.55 -1.65 -14.18
CA TYR A 394 33.27 -0.89 -12.98
C TYR A 394 31.95 -1.34 -12.37
N GLU A 395 31.97 -1.73 -11.09
CA GLU A 395 30.79 -2.25 -10.37
C GLU A 395 30.56 -1.51 -9.06
N PHE A 396 29.32 -1.09 -8.84
CA PHE A 396 28.91 -0.42 -7.63
C PHE A 396 28.11 -1.38 -6.74
N HIS A 397 28.76 -1.88 -5.71
CA HIS A 397 28.15 -2.81 -4.79
C HIS A 397 27.34 -2.11 -3.71
N GLY A 398 26.05 -1.94 -3.98
CA GLY A 398 25.09 -1.61 -2.94
C GLY A 398 25.06 -2.70 -1.86
N CYS A 399 25.43 -2.36 -0.62
CA CYS A 399 25.58 -3.30 0.50
C CYS A 399 24.39 -4.25 0.71
N PHE A 400 23.17 -3.78 0.47
CA PHE A 400 21.94 -4.57 0.59
C PHE A 400 21.74 -5.59 -0.54
N TRP A 401 22.14 -5.25 -1.77
CA TRP A 401 21.92 -6.10 -2.95
C TRP A 401 23.06 -7.07 -3.22
N HIS A 402 24.27 -6.71 -2.79
CA HIS A 402 25.50 -7.49 -2.97
C HIS A 402 25.98 -8.11 -1.65
N ALA A 403 25.19 -7.98 -0.58
CA ALA A 403 25.44 -8.56 0.73
C ALA A 403 26.83 -8.24 1.30
N CYS A 404 27.04 -6.96 1.66
CA CYS A 404 28.29 -6.53 2.28
C CYS A 404 28.54 -7.28 3.60
N PRO A 405 29.68 -7.97 3.75
CA PRO A 405 29.98 -8.76 4.95
C PRO A 405 30.19 -7.90 6.20
N LYS A 406 30.43 -6.59 6.04
CA LYS A 406 30.51 -5.63 7.16
C LYS A 406 29.13 -5.19 7.64
N CYS A 407 28.14 -5.12 6.75
CA CYS A 407 26.83 -4.54 7.07
C CYS A 407 25.76 -5.59 7.42
N PHE A 408 25.96 -6.85 7.03
CA PHE A 408 24.96 -7.90 7.20
C PHE A 408 25.61 -9.22 7.60
N ALA A 409 25.02 -9.91 8.59
CA ALA A 409 25.38 -11.30 8.88
C ALA A 409 24.99 -12.19 7.68
N MET A 410 25.86 -13.13 7.30
CA MET A 410 25.66 -13.99 6.13
C MET A 410 24.39 -14.87 6.22
N SER A 411 23.94 -15.19 7.43
CA SER A 411 22.69 -15.92 7.70
C SER A 411 21.42 -15.08 7.50
N THR A 412 21.54 -13.76 7.34
CA THR A 412 20.39 -12.86 7.12
C THR A 412 19.73 -13.17 5.78
N MET A 413 18.40 -13.18 5.72
CA MET A 413 17.68 -13.32 4.45
C MET A 413 17.40 -11.95 3.82
N ASN A 414 17.71 -11.79 2.54
CA ASN A 414 17.28 -10.63 1.78
C ASN A 414 15.77 -10.74 1.51
N PRO A 415 14.93 -9.82 2.04
CA PRO A 415 13.48 -9.95 1.99
C PRO A 415 12.87 -9.57 0.63
N VAL A 416 13.70 -9.10 -0.32
CA VAL A 416 13.27 -8.73 -1.68
C VAL A 416 13.59 -9.86 -2.67
N THR A 417 14.76 -10.47 -2.56
CA THR A 417 15.15 -11.60 -3.42
C THR A 417 14.74 -12.96 -2.85
N GLY A 418 14.47 -13.05 -1.54
CA GLY A 418 14.16 -14.30 -0.85
C GLY A 418 15.36 -15.24 -0.70
N THR A 419 16.58 -14.73 -0.89
CA THR A 419 17.85 -15.49 -0.80
C THR A 419 18.65 -15.06 0.42
N SER A 420 19.55 -15.91 0.93
CA SER A 420 20.43 -15.51 2.03
C SER A 420 21.44 -14.45 1.57
N MET A 421 21.94 -13.65 2.51
CA MET A 421 23.03 -12.71 2.25
C MET A 421 24.31 -13.48 1.88
N SER A 422 24.52 -14.67 2.44
CA SER A 422 25.59 -15.59 2.01
C SER A 422 25.50 -15.90 0.51
N ASP A 423 24.32 -16.28 0.02
CA ASP A 423 24.13 -16.62 -1.41
C ASP A 423 24.31 -15.41 -2.32
N LEU A 424 23.87 -14.23 -1.88
CA LEU A 424 24.03 -12.98 -2.64
C LEU A 424 25.50 -12.54 -2.70
N TYR A 425 26.22 -12.67 -1.59
CA TYR A 425 27.64 -12.38 -1.55
C TYR A 425 28.41 -13.37 -2.43
N GLN A 426 28.06 -14.66 -2.37
CA GLN A 426 28.66 -15.68 -3.24
C GLN A 426 28.42 -15.36 -4.71
N ARG A 427 27.21 -14.97 -5.12
CA ARG A 427 26.92 -14.54 -6.50
C ARG A 427 27.75 -13.32 -6.92
N THR A 428 28.03 -12.40 -6.00
CA THR A 428 28.88 -11.23 -6.25
C THR A 428 30.32 -11.68 -6.51
N LEU A 429 30.84 -12.62 -5.71
CA LEU A 429 32.16 -13.21 -5.90
C LEU A 429 32.25 -14.05 -7.18
N ASP A 430 31.20 -14.80 -7.52
CA ASP A 430 31.15 -15.62 -8.73
C ASP A 430 31.17 -14.74 -9.99
N LYS A 431 30.40 -13.63 -9.99
CA LYS A 431 30.42 -12.62 -11.06
C LYS A 431 31.81 -12.01 -11.21
N ARG A 432 32.43 -11.58 -10.11
CA ARG A 432 33.80 -11.06 -10.11
C ARG A 432 34.79 -12.07 -10.68
N SER A 433 34.78 -13.29 -10.16
CA SER A 433 35.70 -14.35 -10.58
C SER A 433 35.53 -14.70 -12.05
N PHE A 434 34.30 -14.71 -12.55
CA PHE A 434 34.02 -14.92 -13.97
C PHE A 434 34.63 -13.80 -14.84
N LEU A 435 34.46 -12.54 -14.45
CA LEU A 435 34.98 -11.40 -15.22
C LEU A 435 36.52 -11.38 -15.22
N GLU A 436 37.15 -11.55 -14.06
CA GLU A 436 38.61 -11.60 -13.94
C GLU A 436 39.20 -12.77 -14.76
N LYS A 437 38.57 -13.96 -14.72
CA LYS A 437 39.01 -15.13 -15.49
C LYS A 437 38.89 -14.97 -17.00
N ASN A 438 37.98 -14.11 -17.46
CA ASN A 438 37.82 -13.76 -18.88
C ASN A 438 38.68 -12.57 -19.31
N GLY A 439 39.65 -12.15 -18.48
CA GLY A 439 40.62 -11.10 -18.81
C GLY A 439 40.11 -9.67 -18.62
N TYR A 440 39.02 -9.47 -17.87
CA TYR A 440 38.51 -8.14 -17.54
C TYR A 440 39.12 -7.65 -16.22
N LYS A 441 39.62 -6.42 -16.20
CA LYS A 441 40.05 -5.74 -14.97
C LYS A 441 38.83 -5.30 -14.17
N TYR A 442 38.67 -5.83 -12.97
CA TYR A 442 37.48 -5.63 -12.15
C TYR A 442 37.70 -4.55 -11.07
N ASN A 443 37.07 -3.39 -11.25
CA ASN A 443 37.09 -2.29 -10.29
C ASN A 443 35.74 -2.20 -9.59
N CYS A 444 35.70 -2.41 -8.28
CA CYS A 444 34.47 -2.29 -7.51
C CYS A 444 34.58 -1.30 -6.37
N ILE A 445 33.46 -0.68 -6.02
CA ILE A 445 33.29 0.13 -4.82
C ILE A 445 32.06 -0.36 -4.05
N TRP A 446 32.13 -0.31 -2.72
CA TRP A 446 31.01 -0.61 -1.84
C TRP A 446 30.37 0.68 -1.33
N LYS A 447 29.04 0.67 -1.18
CA LYS A 447 28.27 1.81 -0.65
C LYS A 447 28.55 2.05 0.84
#